data_AF-A0A3Q0SWR7-F1
#
_entry.id   AF-A0A3Q0SWR7-F1
#
_cell.length_a   1.000
_cell.length_b   1.000
_cell.length_c   1.000
_cell.angle_alpha   90.00
_cell.angle_beta   90.00
_cell.angle_gamma   90.00
#
_symmetry.space_group_name_H-M   'P 1'
#
loop_
_entity.id
_entity.type
_entity.pdbx_description
1 polymer ?
#
loop_
_entity_poly.entity_id
_entity_poly.type
_entity_poly.pdbx_seq_one_letter_code
_entity_poly.pdbx_strand_id
1 'polypeptide(L)'
;WLQKKTSSCTCYEGLKCYFHFLSLLRIKAEDSMDVGVIMLFYGLYYGVMGRDFAEICSDYMASTIGYYNKGGMPSRSLTNDICAVCGQRILVNVEEEGFIEDTYQLSCGHIFHEFCIRGWCIVGKKQTCPYCNEKVDLKRMMNNPWEKTHVLYGQLLDWLRYLVAWQPIIIGIVHGINFSLGLE
;
A
#
# COMPACT_ATOMS: atom_id res chain seq x y z
N TRP A 1 3.70 14.13 9.11
CA TRP A 1 3.19 13.66 10.42
C TRP A 1 1.73 14.06 10.70
N LEU A 2 1.30 15.28 10.34
CA LEU A 2 -0.09 15.75 10.53
C LEU A 2 -1.13 14.97 9.73
N GLN A 3 -0.80 14.51 8.52
CA GLN A 3 -1.73 13.81 7.63
C GLN A 3 -2.06 12.36 8.02
N LYS A 4 -1.15 11.66 8.73
CA LYS A 4 -1.41 10.32 9.30
C LYS A 4 -2.24 10.39 10.59
N LYS A 5 -2.16 11.50 11.31
CA LYS A 5 -2.90 11.72 12.56
C LYS A 5 -4.38 12.00 12.29
N THR A 6 -4.69 12.72 11.20
CA THR A 6 -6.07 12.99 10.80
C THR A 6 -6.82 11.75 10.32
N SER A 7 -6.20 10.84 9.56
CA SER A 7 -6.85 9.59 9.10
C SER A 7 -7.09 8.58 10.24
N SER A 8 -6.21 8.58 11.24
CA SER A 8 -6.36 7.71 12.42
C SER A 8 -7.45 8.23 13.38
N CYS A 9 -7.55 9.56 13.55
CA CYS A 9 -8.60 10.18 14.36
C CYS A 9 -10.00 10.03 13.75
N THR A 10 -10.16 10.12 12.43
CA THR A 10 -11.48 9.94 11.79
C THR A 10 -12.00 8.51 11.89
N CYS A 11 -11.11 7.51 11.82
CA CYS A 11 -11.48 6.10 11.97
C CYS A 11 -11.82 5.75 13.43
N TYR A 12 -11.07 6.28 14.40
CA TYR A 12 -11.32 6.06 15.83
C TYR A 12 -12.62 6.73 16.31
N GLU A 13 -12.91 7.94 15.82
CA GLU A 13 -14.17 8.63 16.12
C GLU A 13 -15.36 7.94 15.42
N GLY A 14 -15.19 7.41 14.20
CA GLY A 14 -16.19 6.59 13.53
C GLY A 14 -16.52 5.29 14.27
N LEU A 15 -15.51 4.57 14.76
CA LEU A 15 -15.71 3.35 15.56
C LEU A 15 -16.39 3.64 16.91
N LYS A 16 -16.02 4.74 17.59
CA LYS A 16 -16.65 5.17 18.84
C LYS A 16 -18.11 5.57 18.63
N CYS A 17 -18.43 6.29 17.56
CA CYS A 17 -19.80 6.64 17.21
C CYS A 17 -20.64 5.39 16.93
N TYR A 18 -20.10 4.40 16.22
CA TYR A 18 -20.77 3.13 15.96
C TYR A 18 -21.01 2.32 17.24
N PHE A 19 -20.02 2.21 18.12
CA PHE A 19 -20.16 1.49 19.40
C PHE A 19 -21.12 2.20 20.37
N HIS A 20 -21.10 3.54 20.39
CA HIS A 20 -22.03 4.34 21.17
C HIS A 20 -23.47 4.25 20.63
N PHE A 21 -23.64 4.28 19.31
CA PHE A 21 -24.91 4.06 18.62
C PHE A 21 -25.48 2.65 18.86
N LEU A 22 -24.64 1.61 18.80
CA LEU A 22 -24.98 0.22 19.16
C LEU A 22 -25.41 0.09 20.62
N SER A 23 -24.73 0.78 21.55
CA SER A 23 -25.06 0.74 22.97
C SER A 23 -26.37 1.45 23.33
N LEU A 24 -26.77 2.47 22.55
CA LEU A 24 -28.03 3.20 22.76
C LEU A 24 -29.26 2.46 22.21
N LEU A 25 -29.11 1.56 21.23
CA LEU A 25 -30.23 0.92 20.53
C LEU A 25 -30.68 -0.43 21.09
N ARG A 26 -30.08 -0.95 22.18
CA ARG A 26 -30.47 -2.22 22.85
C ARG A 26 -30.72 -3.37 21.84
N ILE A 27 -29.91 -3.41 20.79
CA ILE A 27 -30.03 -4.35 19.67
C ILE A 27 -29.67 -5.75 20.16
N LYS A 28 -30.48 -6.72 19.75
CA LYS A 28 -30.30 -8.13 20.07
C LYS A 28 -28.95 -8.60 19.51
N ALA A 29 -28.24 -9.44 20.24
CA ALA A 29 -26.86 -9.84 19.89
C ALA A 29 -26.74 -10.49 18.50
N GLU A 30 -27.84 -11.04 17.97
CA GLU A 30 -27.91 -11.59 16.61
C GLU A 30 -27.72 -10.50 15.54
N ASP A 31 -28.50 -9.42 15.57
CA ASP A 31 -28.46 -8.38 14.55
C ASP A 31 -27.15 -7.57 14.59
N SER A 32 -26.53 -7.43 15.77
CA SER A 32 -25.25 -6.72 15.89
C SER A 32 -24.07 -7.51 15.33
N MET A 33 -24.12 -8.85 15.40
CA MET A 33 -23.14 -9.72 14.76
C MET A 33 -23.24 -9.60 13.23
N ASP A 34 -24.44 -9.61 12.66
CA ASP A 34 -24.64 -9.51 11.21
C ASP A 34 -24.13 -8.18 10.64
N VAL A 35 -24.44 -7.06 11.30
CA VAL A 35 -23.91 -5.74 10.89
C VAL A 35 -22.39 -5.69 11.02
N GLY A 36 -21.82 -6.29 12.08
CA GLY A 36 -20.37 -6.39 12.27
C GLY A 36 -19.68 -7.17 11.14
N VAL A 37 -20.27 -8.29 10.73
CA VAL A 37 -19.78 -9.12 9.61
C VAL A 37 -19.85 -8.34 8.29
N ILE A 38 -20.96 -7.65 8.01
CA ILE A 38 -21.10 -6.83 6.80
C ILE A 38 -20.06 -5.70 6.78
N MET A 39 -19.88 -4.99 7.89
CA MET A 39 -18.85 -3.94 8.00
C MET A 39 -17.43 -4.50 7.81
N LEU A 40 -17.14 -5.69 8.33
CA LEU A 40 -15.85 -6.36 8.14
C LEU A 40 -15.61 -6.67 6.67
N PHE A 41 -16.58 -7.27 5.97
CA PHE A 41 -16.47 -7.54 4.53
C PHE A 41 -16.35 -6.27 3.70
N TYR A 42 -17.10 -5.21 4.03
CA TYR A 42 -16.97 -3.91 3.37
C TYR A 42 -15.61 -3.25 3.59
N GLY A 43 -15.11 -3.29 4.83
CA GLY A 43 -13.77 -2.79 5.16
C GLY A 43 -12.68 -3.56 4.43
N LEU A 44 -12.83 -4.89 4.34
CA LEU A 44 -11.92 -5.74 3.55
C LEU A 44 -11.96 -5.37 2.07
N TYR A 45 -13.15 -5.25 1.48
CA TYR A 45 -13.33 -4.93 0.07
C TYR A 45 -12.62 -3.62 -0.30
N TYR A 46 -12.89 -2.54 0.44
CA TYR A 46 -12.24 -1.25 0.19
C TYR A 46 -10.75 -1.25 0.52
N GLY A 47 -10.31 -2.03 1.51
CA GLY A 47 -8.89 -2.22 1.81
C GLY A 47 -8.13 -2.92 0.67
N VAL A 48 -8.70 -3.99 0.12
CA VAL A 48 -8.19 -4.72 -1.05
C VAL A 48 -8.16 -3.82 -2.28
N MET A 49 -9.28 -3.15 -2.57
CA MET A 49 -9.41 -2.24 -3.70
C MET A 49 -8.38 -1.10 -3.63
N GLY A 50 -8.22 -0.46 -2.46
CA GLY A 50 -7.27 0.64 -2.29
C GLY A 50 -5.82 0.23 -2.55
N ARG A 51 -5.44 -1.01 -2.21
CA ARG A 51 -4.12 -1.55 -2.53
C ARG A 51 -3.92 -1.77 -4.03
N ASP A 52 -4.91 -2.37 -4.70
CA ASP A 52 -4.80 -2.68 -6.13
C ASP A 52 -4.71 -1.39 -6.96
N PHE A 53 -5.48 -0.36 -6.60
CA PHE A 53 -5.33 0.96 -7.21
C PHE A 53 -3.94 1.55 -6.99
N ALA A 54 -3.36 1.42 -5.79
CA ALA A 54 -2.03 1.94 -5.49
C ALA A 54 -0.93 1.23 -6.32
N GLU A 55 -1.07 -0.08 -6.54
CA GLU A 55 -0.17 -0.87 -7.39
C GLU A 55 -0.28 -0.44 -8.86
N ILE A 56 -1.49 -0.33 -9.41
CA ILE A 56 -1.72 0.14 -10.80
C ILE A 56 -1.16 1.55 -11.01
N CYS A 57 -1.39 2.48 -10.08
CA CYS A 57 -0.84 3.83 -10.13
C CYS A 57 0.70 3.82 -10.12
N SER A 58 1.30 2.94 -9.31
CA SER A 58 2.76 2.82 -9.23
C SER A 58 3.36 2.25 -10.52
N ASP A 59 2.69 1.29 -11.16
CA ASP A 59 3.11 0.75 -12.46
C ASP A 59 2.94 1.78 -13.59
N TYR A 60 1.87 2.58 -13.57
CA TYR A 60 1.70 3.69 -14.52
C TYR A 60 2.82 4.73 -14.37
N MET A 61 3.15 5.10 -13.13
CA MET A 61 4.28 5.99 -12.84
C MET A 61 5.59 5.38 -13.36
N ALA A 62 5.86 4.10 -13.07
CA ALA A 62 7.04 3.39 -13.57
C ALA A 62 7.15 3.41 -15.11
N SER A 63 6.02 3.26 -15.81
CA SER A 63 6.00 3.31 -17.28
C SER A 63 6.28 4.72 -17.84
N THR A 64 5.93 5.77 -17.09
CA THR A 64 6.05 7.18 -17.53
C THR A 64 7.45 7.75 -17.31
N ILE A 65 8.23 7.17 -16.39
CA ILE A 65 9.57 7.66 -16.00
C ILE A 65 10.56 7.67 -17.17
N GLY A 66 10.58 6.62 -18.01
CA GLY A 66 11.27 6.65 -19.32
C GLY A 66 12.80 6.89 -19.31
N TYR A 67 13.45 6.91 -18.14
CA TYR A 67 14.89 7.20 -17.99
C TYR A 67 15.81 6.01 -18.26
N TYR A 68 15.28 4.79 -18.31
CA TYR A 68 16.04 3.57 -18.56
C TYR A 68 15.52 2.81 -19.78
N ASN A 69 16.35 2.67 -20.81
CA ASN A 69 16.12 1.76 -21.95
C ASN A 69 17.34 0.84 -22.08
N LYS A 70 17.12 -0.49 -22.07
CA LYS A 70 18.20 -1.50 -22.15
C LYS A 70 18.97 -1.50 -23.49
N GLY A 71 18.52 -0.75 -24.50
CA GLY A 71 19.08 -0.79 -25.86
C GLY A 71 19.27 0.55 -26.58
N GLY A 72 19.24 1.71 -25.91
CA GLY A 72 19.44 3.00 -26.60
C GLY A 72 19.33 4.23 -25.71
N MET A 73 19.73 5.39 -26.24
CA MET A 73 19.82 6.69 -25.55
C MET A 73 18.58 6.98 -24.68
N PRO A 74 18.77 7.50 -23.44
CA PRO A 74 17.66 7.82 -22.55
C PRO A 74 16.73 8.84 -23.21
N SER A 75 15.42 8.57 -23.18
CA SER A 75 14.41 9.44 -23.81
C SER A 75 14.35 10.84 -23.19
N ARG A 76 14.87 10.99 -21.96
CA ARG A 76 14.93 12.22 -21.18
C ARG A 76 16.23 12.28 -20.40
N SER A 77 16.97 13.38 -20.51
CA SER A 77 18.08 13.69 -19.60
C SER A 77 17.52 14.42 -18.39
N LEU A 78 17.79 13.92 -17.18
CA LEU A 78 17.36 14.60 -15.97
C LEU A 78 18.53 15.34 -15.32
N THR A 79 18.28 16.57 -14.88
CA THR A 79 19.23 17.34 -14.07
C THR A 79 19.24 16.82 -12.63
N ASN A 80 20.40 16.88 -11.97
CA ASN A 80 20.62 16.33 -10.61
C ASN A 80 19.75 16.99 -9.53
N ASP A 81 19.07 18.10 -9.84
CA ASP A 81 18.18 18.84 -8.94
C ASP A 81 16.71 18.43 -9.06
N ILE A 82 16.36 17.43 -9.88
CA ILE A 82 14.98 16.99 -10.09
C ILE A 82 14.82 15.52 -9.65
N CYS A 83 13.78 15.21 -8.90
CA CYS A 83 13.43 13.85 -8.53
C CYS A 83 12.79 13.11 -9.71
N ALA A 84 13.34 11.97 -10.16
CA ALA A 84 12.77 11.21 -11.30
C ALA A 84 11.35 10.70 -11.07
N VAL A 85 10.96 10.49 -9.81
CA VAL A 85 9.67 9.88 -9.47
C VAL A 85 8.54 10.90 -9.62
N CYS A 86 8.71 12.12 -9.06
CA CYS A 86 7.68 13.16 -9.12
C CYS A 86 7.94 14.27 -10.15
N GLY A 87 9.15 14.34 -10.72
CA GLY A 87 9.53 15.38 -11.69
C GLY A 87 9.68 16.79 -11.09
N GLN A 88 9.69 16.94 -9.76
CA GLN A 88 9.82 18.22 -9.07
C GLN A 88 11.24 18.43 -8.56
N ARG A 89 11.58 19.70 -8.30
CA ARG A 89 12.90 20.09 -7.81
C ARG A 89 13.13 19.61 -6.37
N ILE A 90 14.33 19.14 -6.11
CA ILE A 90 14.83 18.74 -4.82
C ILE A 90 15.34 20.01 -4.12
N LEU A 91 14.54 20.54 -3.19
CA LEU A 91 14.78 21.84 -2.56
C LEU A 91 15.69 21.78 -1.31
N VAL A 92 15.94 20.57 -0.80
CA VAL A 92 16.62 20.32 0.47
C VAL A 92 17.84 19.43 0.21
N ASN A 93 19.01 19.77 0.77
CA ASN A 93 20.19 18.91 0.65
C ASN A 93 20.12 17.75 1.66
N VAL A 94 20.88 16.68 1.40
CA VAL A 94 20.90 15.39 2.14
C VAL A 94 21.14 15.53 3.67
N GLU A 95 21.53 16.71 4.14
CA GLU A 95 21.97 16.98 5.52
C GLU A 95 21.05 17.96 6.29
N GLU A 96 20.01 18.51 5.67
CA GLU A 96 19.05 19.42 6.34
C GLU A 96 17.67 18.79 6.47
N GLU A 97 17.05 18.87 7.65
CA GLU A 97 15.65 18.49 7.83
C GLU A 97 14.76 19.41 6.99
N GLY A 98 14.08 18.83 6.01
CA GLY A 98 13.20 19.57 5.11
C GLY A 98 11.92 19.98 5.84
N PHE A 99 11.50 21.23 5.70
CA PHE A 99 10.21 21.68 6.24
C PHE A 99 9.00 20.94 5.62
N ILE A 100 9.16 20.37 4.41
CA ILE A 100 8.08 19.74 3.62
C ILE A 100 8.35 18.24 3.40
N GLU A 101 9.50 17.88 2.83
CA GLU A 101 9.92 16.48 2.61
C GLU A 101 11.45 16.36 2.72
N ASP A 102 11.92 15.32 3.41
CA ASP A 102 13.34 15.00 3.51
C ASP A 102 13.88 14.40 2.20
N THR A 103 15.19 14.50 1.99
CA THR A 103 15.86 13.90 0.83
C THR A 103 16.65 12.68 1.21
N TYR A 104 16.63 11.69 0.33
CA TYR A 104 17.29 10.42 0.54
C TYR A 104 18.23 10.11 -0.62
N GLN A 105 19.50 9.88 -0.30
CA GLN A 105 20.49 9.42 -1.26
C GLN A 105 20.60 7.90 -1.22
N LEU A 106 20.42 7.27 -2.38
CA LEU A 106 20.61 5.84 -2.56
C LEU A 106 22.11 5.46 -2.58
N SER A 107 22.42 4.18 -2.37
CA SER A 107 23.77 3.62 -2.51
C SER A 107 24.42 3.89 -3.88
N CYS A 108 23.59 3.91 -4.93
CA CYS A 108 23.99 4.26 -6.30
C CYS A 108 24.32 5.75 -6.51
N GLY A 109 24.19 6.59 -5.48
CA GLY A 109 24.48 8.03 -5.52
C GLY A 109 23.33 8.92 -5.98
N HIS A 110 22.24 8.37 -6.55
CA HIS A 110 21.06 9.15 -6.96
C HIS A 110 20.24 9.65 -5.76
N ILE A 111 19.78 10.90 -5.84
CA ILE A 111 19.03 11.59 -4.78
C ILE A 111 17.55 11.68 -5.18
N PHE A 112 16.67 11.43 -4.21
CA PHE A 112 15.22 11.51 -4.37
C PHE A 112 14.57 12.11 -3.12
N HIS A 113 13.30 12.51 -3.20
CA HIS A 113 12.50 12.75 -1.99
C HIS A 113 12.25 11.43 -1.27
N GLU A 114 12.33 11.43 0.06
CA GLU A 114 12.14 10.24 0.90
C GLU A 114 10.80 9.55 0.61
N PHE A 115 9.71 10.33 0.53
CA PHE A 115 8.37 9.79 0.25
C PHE A 115 8.25 9.21 -1.16
N CYS A 116 8.92 9.81 -2.14
CA CYS A 116 8.90 9.34 -3.52
C CYS A 116 9.58 7.97 -3.66
N ILE A 117 10.80 7.83 -3.13
CA ILE A 117 11.54 6.57 -3.21
C ILE A 117 10.91 5.48 -2.32
N ARG A 118 10.33 5.86 -1.19
CA ARG A 118 9.54 4.96 -0.33
C ARG A 118 8.28 4.46 -1.04
N GLY A 119 7.57 5.35 -1.74
CA GLY A 119 6.43 4.98 -2.57
C GLY A 119 6.82 3.98 -3.66
N TRP A 120 7.94 4.23 -4.33
CA TRP A 120 8.49 3.34 -5.35
C TRP A 120 8.81 1.93 -4.82
N CYS A 121 9.55 1.84 -3.72
CA CYS A 121 10.00 0.56 -3.17
C CYS A 121 8.88 -0.24 -2.48
N ILE A 122 7.96 0.44 -1.78
CA ILE A 122 6.90 -0.21 -0.98
C ILE A 122 5.63 -0.40 -1.80
N VAL A 123 5.11 0.66 -2.44
CA VAL A 123 3.82 0.62 -3.13
C VAL A 123 3.97 -0.02 -4.52
N GLY A 124 5.02 0.35 -5.26
CA GLY A 124 5.32 -0.23 -6.57
C GLY A 124 5.99 -1.61 -6.53
N LYS A 125 6.36 -2.09 -5.34
CA LYS A 125 7.12 -3.34 -5.13
C LYS A 125 8.41 -3.41 -5.97
N LYS A 126 8.99 -2.28 -6.37
CA LYS A 126 10.22 -2.22 -7.18
C LYS A 126 11.42 -1.96 -6.28
N GLN A 127 12.24 -2.97 -6.01
CA GLN A 127 13.44 -2.84 -5.18
C GLN A 127 14.68 -2.39 -5.95
N THR A 128 14.50 -1.47 -6.89
CA THR A 128 15.56 -0.99 -7.79
C THR A 128 15.48 0.51 -7.97
N CYS A 129 16.61 1.16 -8.19
CA CYS A 129 16.68 2.58 -8.49
C CYS A 129 15.95 2.89 -9.81
N PRO A 130 15.04 3.90 -9.85
CA PRO A 130 14.36 4.32 -11.08
C PRO A 130 15.28 4.72 -12.25
N TYR A 131 16.53 5.14 -11.99
CA TYR A 131 17.48 5.54 -13.04
C TYR A 131 18.38 4.39 -13.49
N CYS A 132 19.18 3.86 -12.57
CA CYS A 132 20.24 2.90 -12.90
C CYS A 132 19.84 1.44 -12.74
N ASN A 133 18.63 1.16 -12.22
CA ASN A 133 18.17 -0.19 -11.87
C ASN A 133 19.06 -0.94 -10.87
N GLU A 134 19.90 -0.23 -10.13
CA GLU A 134 20.68 -0.81 -9.03
C GLU A 134 19.75 -1.15 -7.85
N LYS A 135 20.03 -2.25 -7.15
CA LYS A 135 19.21 -2.68 -6.02
C LYS A 135 19.33 -1.69 -4.86
N VAL A 136 18.20 -1.35 -4.25
CA VAL A 136 18.13 -0.41 -3.13
C VAL A 136 18.13 -1.15 -1.80
N ASP A 137 18.94 -0.68 -0.84
CA ASP A 137 18.99 -1.22 0.53
C ASP A 137 17.78 -0.74 1.37
N LEU A 138 16.66 -1.47 1.28
CA LEU A 138 15.43 -1.19 2.04
C LEU A 138 15.63 -1.06 3.55
N LYS A 139 16.58 -1.82 4.11
CA LYS A 139 16.81 -1.88 5.56
C LYS A 139 17.19 -0.52 6.14
N ARG A 140 17.88 0.33 5.37
CA ARG A 140 18.30 1.68 5.77
C ARG A 140 17.19 2.72 5.58
N MET A 141 16.17 2.44 4.76
CA MET A 141 15.02 3.32 4.53
C MET A 141 13.96 3.16 5.62
N MET A 142 13.84 1.97 6.23
CA MET A 142 12.83 1.67 7.27
C MET A 142 13.34 1.98 8.68
N ASN A 143 13.70 3.24 8.97
CA ASN A 143 14.23 3.62 10.28
C ASN A 143 13.18 3.58 11.41
N ASN A 144 11.88 3.66 11.08
CA ASN A 144 10.82 3.71 12.08
C ASN A 144 10.11 2.34 12.26
N PRO A 145 10.07 1.77 13.48
CA PRO A 145 9.37 0.50 13.73
C PRO A 145 7.86 0.56 13.48
N TRP A 146 7.25 1.75 13.62
CA TRP A 146 5.84 2.04 13.27
C TRP A 146 5.54 1.97 11.77
N GLU A 147 6.57 1.85 10.93
CA GLU A 147 6.43 1.65 9.50
C GLU A 147 6.17 0.19 9.15
N LYS A 148 6.70 -0.72 9.97
CA LYS A 148 6.54 -2.15 9.80
C LYS A 148 5.09 -2.58 9.97
N THR A 149 4.33 -1.93 10.84
CA THR A 149 2.91 -2.23 11.04
C THR A 149 2.08 -1.99 9.78
N HIS A 150 2.36 -0.94 8.99
CA HIS A 150 1.68 -0.73 7.71
C HIS A 150 2.03 -1.81 6.67
N VAL A 151 3.29 -2.26 6.64
CA VAL A 151 3.72 -3.33 5.74
C VAL A 151 3.09 -4.68 6.14
N LEU A 152 3.06 -4.99 7.44
CA LEU A 152 2.42 -6.18 7.99
C LEU A 152 0.91 -6.19 7.73
N TYR A 153 0.24 -5.04 7.87
CA TYR A 153 -1.17 -4.88 7.54
C TYR A 153 -1.43 -5.16 6.05
N GLY A 154 -0.55 -4.67 5.16
CA GLY A 154 -0.57 -5.04 3.76
C GLY A 154 -0.47 -6.55 3.55
N GLN A 155 0.53 -7.21 4.13
CA GLN A 155 0.69 -8.66 4.00
C GLN A 155 -0.52 -9.44 4.52
N LEU A 156 -1.12 -9.01 5.63
CA LEU A 156 -2.33 -9.62 6.19
C LEU A 156 -3.51 -9.52 5.21
N LEU A 157 -3.71 -8.35 4.57
CA LEU A 157 -4.78 -8.17 3.59
C LEU A 157 -4.61 -9.05 2.34
N ASP A 158 -3.37 -9.30 1.89
CA ASP A 158 -3.09 -10.22 0.77
C ASP A 158 -3.44 -11.67 1.14
N TRP A 159 -3.07 -12.10 2.35
CA TRP A 159 -3.45 -13.41 2.87
C TRP A 159 -4.96 -13.56 2.95
N LEU A 160 -5.65 -12.53 3.42
CA LEU A 160 -7.10 -12.54 3.56
C LEU A 160 -7.78 -12.57 2.18
N ARG A 161 -7.27 -11.82 1.19
CA ARG A 161 -7.72 -11.91 -0.21
C ARG A 161 -7.54 -13.32 -0.76
N TYR A 162 -6.40 -13.95 -0.53
CA TYR A 162 -6.15 -15.33 -0.94
C TYR A 162 -7.19 -16.26 -0.28
N LEU A 163 -7.39 -16.19 1.03
CA LEU A 163 -8.38 -17.01 1.73
C LEU A 163 -9.81 -16.82 1.18
N VAL A 164 -10.23 -15.58 0.88
CA VAL A 164 -11.56 -15.30 0.29
C VAL A 164 -11.67 -15.80 -1.15
N ALA A 165 -10.65 -15.61 -1.98
CA ALA A 165 -10.63 -16.12 -3.36
C ALA A 165 -10.64 -17.66 -3.41
N TRP A 166 -10.12 -18.32 -2.39
CA TRP A 166 -10.15 -19.78 -2.26
C TRP A 166 -11.51 -20.33 -1.80
N GLN A 167 -12.35 -19.54 -1.11
CA GLN A 167 -13.69 -19.98 -0.68
C GLN A 167 -14.56 -20.55 -1.82
N PRO A 168 -14.76 -19.88 -2.96
CA PRO A 168 -15.57 -20.42 -4.05
C PRO A 168 -14.97 -21.67 -4.69
N ILE A 169 -13.63 -21.79 -4.71
CA ILE A 169 -12.94 -23.00 -5.19
C ILE A 169 -13.23 -24.17 -4.24
N ILE A 170 -13.12 -23.96 -2.93
CA ILE A 170 -13.40 -24.98 -1.91
C ILE A 170 -14.86 -25.43 -1.97
N ILE A 171 -15.81 -24.49 -2.04
CA ILE A 171 -17.25 -24.81 -2.13
C ILE A 171 -17.54 -25.56 -3.44
N GLY A 172 -16.98 -25.13 -4.56
CA GLY A 172 -17.14 -25.81 -5.85
C GLY A 172 -16.60 -27.24 -5.83
N ILE A 173 -15.45 -27.47 -5.19
CA ILE A 173 -14.88 -28.81 -5.03
C ILE A 173 -15.75 -29.67 -4.11
N VAL A 174 -16.21 -29.15 -2.97
CA VAL A 174 -17.05 -29.89 -2.03
C VAL A 174 -18.40 -30.26 -2.68
N HIS A 175 -19.05 -29.33 -3.38
CA HIS A 175 -20.26 -29.62 -4.14
C HIS A 175 -20.01 -30.61 -5.27
N GLY A 176 -18.89 -30.49 -5.99
CA GLY A 176 -18.51 -31.44 -7.03
C GLY A 176 -18.29 -32.86 -6.48
N ILE A 177 -17.64 -32.99 -5.32
CA ILE A 177 -17.43 -34.26 -4.64
C ILE A 177 -18.76 -34.85 -4.16
N ASN A 178 -19.61 -34.05 -3.49
CA ASN A 178 -20.93 -34.50 -3.03
C ASN A 178 -21.82 -34.96 -4.20
N PHE A 179 -21.80 -34.22 -5.31
CA PHE A 179 -22.49 -34.61 -6.55
C PHE A 179 -21.93 -35.92 -7.13
N SER A 180 -20.60 -36.08 -7.18
CA SER A 180 -19.95 -37.30 -7.71
C SER A 180 -20.17 -38.55 -6.86
N LEU A 181 -20.31 -38.38 -5.54
CA LEU A 181 -20.59 -39.46 -4.59
C LEU A 181 -22.09 -39.76 -4.47
N GLY A 182 -22.95 -39.02 -5.18
CA GLY A 182 -24.40 -39.18 -5.14
C GLY A 182 -24.99 -38.91 -3.75
N LEU A 183 -24.36 -38.02 -2.98
CA LEU A 183 -24.81 -37.61 -1.65
C LEU A 183 -25.70 -36.36 -1.75
N GLU A 184 -26.64 -36.39 -2.69
CA GLU A 184 -27.82 -35.53 -2.77
C GLU A 184 -29.05 -36.41 -3.03
#